data_AF-A0A1X7INV6-F1
#
_entry.id   AF-A0A1X7INV6-F1
#
_cell.length_a   1.000
_cell.length_b   1.000
_cell.length_c   1.000
_cell.angle_alpha   90.00
_cell.angle_beta   90.00
_cell.angle_gamma   90.00
#
_symmetry.space_group_name_H-M   'P 1'
#
loop_
_entity.id
_entity.type
_entity.pdbx_description
1 polymer ?
#
loop_
_entity_poly.entity_id
_entity_poly.type
_entity_poly.pdbx_seq_one_letter_code
_entity_poly.pdbx_strand_id
1 'polypeptide(L)'
;MTYRNRTYIAFDGDNDMPYYNLMRAWSENDNFEFKFYNAHGINTARDTSQEESIKKQLLYRFEYTKIFVLLVGEHTRFLYRFVRWEIEQAIRLQLPIIVVNINGTRHIDSEFCPPILEDKLAIHVAFKQKIIQKALNEWPAYHEKCLKEGKTGPFYYNDSTYEGLGL
;
A
#
# COMPACT_ATOMS: atom_id res chain seq x y z
N MET A 1 16.74 9.37 -16.29
CA MET A 1 15.39 9.41 -15.67
C MET A 1 15.16 8.05 -15.04
N THR A 2 15.09 7.97 -13.71
CA THR A 2 14.91 6.69 -13.02
C THR A 2 13.50 6.18 -13.30
N TYR A 3 13.36 5.10 -14.07
CA TYR A 3 12.06 4.52 -14.37
C TYR A 3 11.48 3.90 -13.09
N ARG A 4 10.51 4.59 -12.48
CA ARG A 4 9.72 4.06 -11.37
C ARG A 4 8.69 3.08 -11.93
N ASN A 5 8.94 1.79 -11.75
CA ASN A 5 8.08 0.73 -12.31
C ASN A 5 7.66 -0.31 -11.27
N ARG A 6 7.87 -0.05 -9.98
CA ARG A 6 7.63 -1.04 -8.92
C ARG A 6 6.59 -0.58 -7.93
N THR A 7 5.89 -1.54 -7.36
CA THR A 7 4.89 -1.32 -6.31
C THR A 7 5.50 -1.71 -4.98
N TYR A 8 5.45 -0.81 -4.01
CA TYR A 8 5.96 -1.06 -2.66
C TYR A 8 4.81 -1.53 -1.77
N ILE A 9 4.96 -2.67 -1.10
CA ILE A 9 3.95 -3.19 -0.18
C ILE A 9 4.46 -3.08 1.26
N ALA A 10 3.77 -2.28 2.08
CA ALA A 10 3.92 -2.22 3.52
C ALA A 10 2.80 -3.04 4.19
N PHE A 11 3.11 -3.79 5.25
CA PHE A 11 2.18 -4.67 5.96
C PHE A 11 2.74 -5.05 7.34
N ASP A 12 1.97 -5.74 8.18
CA ASP A 12 2.50 -6.36 9.41
C ASP A 12 3.26 -7.65 9.08
N GLY A 13 4.59 -7.64 9.27
CA GLY A 13 5.43 -8.80 8.98
C GLY A 13 5.17 -10.02 9.86
N ASP A 14 4.65 -9.82 11.08
CA ASP A 14 4.40 -10.90 12.04
C ASP A 14 3.03 -11.55 11.82
N ASN A 15 2.00 -10.74 11.51
CA ASN A 15 0.61 -11.21 11.43
C ASN A 15 0.08 -11.33 9.99
N ASP A 16 0.49 -10.45 9.07
CA ASP A 16 -0.12 -10.32 7.74
C ASP A 16 0.71 -10.97 6.61
N MET A 17 1.79 -11.68 6.96
CA MET A 17 2.64 -12.39 6.01
C MET A 17 1.88 -13.35 5.07
N PRO A 18 0.83 -14.09 5.50
CA PRO A 18 0.03 -14.93 4.61
C PRO A 18 -0.66 -14.15 3.48
N TYR A 19 -1.16 -12.94 3.77
CA TYR A 19 -1.83 -12.09 2.77
C TYR A 19 -0.83 -11.54 1.75
N TYR A 20 0.35 -11.15 2.23
CA TYR A 20 1.45 -10.77 1.35
C TYR A 20 1.89 -11.92 0.42
N ASN A 21 2.00 -13.14 0.95
CA ASN A 21 2.33 -14.33 0.14
C ASN A 21 1.27 -14.61 -0.92
N LEU A 22 -0.01 -14.39 -0.61
CA LEU A 22 -1.09 -14.53 -1.57
C LEU A 22 -1.03 -13.47 -2.68
N MET A 23 -0.71 -12.21 -2.34
CA MET A 23 -0.44 -11.17 -3.35
C MET A 23 0.75 -11.54 -4.24
N ARG A 24 1.81 -12.11 -3.66
CA ARG A 24 2.95 -12.61 -4.44
C ARG A 24 2.52 -13.72 -5.40
N ALA A 25 1.75 -14.69 -4.93
CA ALA A 25 1.23 -15.77 -5.77
C ALA A 25 0.37 -15.23 -6.92
N TRP A 26 -0.44 -14.18 -6.67
CA TRP A 26 -1.16 -13.48 -7.74
C TRP A 26 -0.23 -12.82 -8.75
N SER A 27 0.88 -12.21 -8.30
CA SER A 27 1.87 -11.57 -9.19
C SER A 27 2.65 -12.54 -10.07
N GLU A 28 2.78 -13.80 -9.64
CA GLU A 28 3.49 -14.84 -10.40
C GLU A 28 2.59 -15.49 -11.47
N ASN A 29 1.28 -15.25 -11.42
CA ASN A 29 0.35 -15.69 -12.43
C ASN A 29 0.30 -14.67 -13.58
N ASP A 30 0.36 -15.12 -14.84
CA ASP A 30 0.57 -14.30 -16.07
C ASP A 30 -0.38 -13.11 -16.26
N ASN A 31 -1.48 -13.03 -15.51
CA ASN A 31 -2.47 -11.94 -15.59
C ASN A 31 -2.19 -10.74 -14.67
N PHE A 32 -1.07 -10.69 -13.95
CA PHE A 32 -0.80 -9.64 -12.97
C PHE A 32 0.47 -8.85 -13.33
N GLU A 33 0.29 -7.68 -13.94
CA GLU A 33 1.37 -6.88 -14.55
C GLU A 33 2.31 -6.17 -13.55
N PHE A 34 2.07 -6.27 -12.23
CA PHE A 34 2.79 -5.49 -11.23
C PHE A 34 3.89 -6.27 -10.52
N LYS A 35 5.12 -5.75 -10.57
CA LYS A 35 6.26 -6.25 -9.80
C LYS A 35 6.27 -5.63 -8.39
N PHE A 36 6.18 -6.47 -7.37
CA PHE A 36 6.13 -6.05 -5.97
C PHE A 36 7.52 -6.02 -5.31
N TYR A 37 7.79 -4.97 -4.53
CA TYR A 37 8.86 -4.96 -3.53
C TYR A 37 8.31 -5.38 -2.18
N ASN A 38 8.97 -6.37 -1.56
CA ASN A 38 8.74 -6.73 -0.17
C ASN A 38 9.51 -5.80 0.76
N ALA A 39 8.84 -4.89 1.48
CA ALA A 39 9.45 -4.07 2.53
C ALA A 39 10.23 -4.91 3.57
N HIS A 40 9.64 -6.02 4.01
CA HIS A 40 10.15 -6.87 5.09
C HIS A 40 11.20 -7.90 4.69
N GLY A 41 11.51 -8.05 3.39
CA GLY A 41 12.59 -8.94 2.94
C GLY A 41 14.00 -8.55 3.40
N ILE A 42 14.15 -7.38 4.03
CA ILE A 42 15.40 -6.88 4.63
C ILE A 42 15.43 -7.17 6.15
N ASN A 43 14.27 -7.44 6.75
CA ASN A 43 14.02 -7.29 8.18
C ASN A 43 14.29 -8.58 8.98
N THR A 44 15.35 -9.32 8.62
CA THR A 44 15.86 -10.42 9.44
C THR A 44 16.97 -9.92 10.38
N ALA A 45 16.65 -9.06 11.35
CA ALA A 45 17.46 -8.90 12.57
C ALA A 45 16.79 -7.98 13.60
N ARG A 46 16.77 -8.46 14.86
CA ARG A 46 16.09 -7.89 16.03
C ARG A 46 16.97 -6.88 16.79
N ASP A 47 17.63 -5.94 16.12
CA ASP A 47 18.58 -5.03 16.79
C ASP A 47 18.34 -3.54 16.52
N THR A 48 18.53 -2.69 17.53
CA THR A 48 18.18 -1.26 17.53
C THR A 48 19.21 -0.40 16.80
N SER A 49 20.47 -0.81 16.74
CA SER A 49 21.51 -0.14 15.94
C SER A 49 21.32 -0.29 14.41
N GLN A 50 20.36 -1.11 13.97
CA GLN A 50 20.06 -1.33 12.56
C GLN A 50 18.91 -0.48 12.03
N GLU A 51 18.15 0.24 12.87
CA GLU A 51 16.94 0.92 12.40
C GLU A 51 17.22 1.99 11.33
N GLU A 52 18.24 2.84 11.55
CA GLU A 52 18.66 3.83 10.55
C GLU A 52 19.19 3.18 9.27
N SER A 53 19.90 2.06 9.39
CA SER A 53 20.41 1.31 8.24
C SER A 53 19.28 0.68 7.44
N ILE A 54 18.27 0.13 8.11
CA ILE A 54 17.04 -0.42 7.50
C ILE A 54 16.29 0.71 6.82
N LYS A 55 16.05 1.84 7.50
CA LYS A 55 15.40 3.03 6.91
C LYS A 55 16.14 3.53 5.66
N LYS A 56 17.47 3.53 5.64
CA LYS A 56 18.26 3.86 4.45
C LYS A 56 18.01 2.89 3.29
N GLN A 57 17.96 1.58 3.57
CA GLN A 57 17.68 0.59 2.53
C GLN A 57 16.24 0.65 2.03
N LEU A 58 15.28 0.92 2.92
CA LEU A 58 13.89 1.17 2.53
C LEU A 58 13.80 2.43 1.66
N LEU A 59 14.51 3.51 2.01
CA LEU A 59 14.55 4.74 1.24
C LEU A 59 15.02 4.49 -0.20
N TYR A 60 16.08 3.68 -0.38
CA TYR A 60 16.54 3.29 -1.71
C TYR A 60 15.45 2.60 -2.53
N ARG A 61 14.60 1.78 -1.90
CA ARG A 61 13.47 1.14 -2.60
C ARG A 61 12.41 2.15 -3.00
N PHE A 62 12.10 3.11 -2.13
CA PHE A 62 11.17 4.21 -2.43
C PHE A 62 11.59 5.02 -3.66
N GLU A 63 12.90 5.14 -3.96
CA GLU A 63 13.37 5.85 -5.16
C GLU A 63 12.86 5.23 -6.48
N TYR A 64 12.67 3.90 -6.50
CA TYR A 64 12.19 3.13 -7.66
C TYR A 64 10.69 2.81 -7.59
N THR A 65 10.01 3.22 -6.51
CA THR A 65 8.60 2.96 -6.28
C THR A 65 7.73 3.93 -7.07
N LYS A 66 6.75 3.39 -7.80
CA LYS A 66 5.69 4.15 -8.48
C LYS A 66 4.41 4.23 -7.66
N ILE A 67 4.07 3.16 -6.95
CA ILE A 67 2.81 3.03 -6.20
C ILE A 67 3.13 2.46 -4.82
N PHE A 68 2.51 3.02 -3.78
CA PHE A 68 2.60 2.52 -2.42
C PHE A 68 1.29 1.80 -2.06
N VAL A 69 1.42 0.57 -1.58
CA VAL A 69 0.31 -0.27 -1.12
C VAL A 69 0.50 -0.56 0.36
N LEU A 70 -0.53 -0.32 1.16
CA LEU A 70 -0.57 -0.67 2.58
C LEU A 70 -1.61 -1.78 2.78
N LEU A 71 -1.19 -2.92 3.29
CA LEU A 71 -2.12 -3.92 3.84
C LEU A 71 -2.48 -3.53 5.27
N VAL A 72 -3.78 -3.45 5.54
CA VAL A 72 -4.32 -3.13 6.85
C VAL A 72 -4.99 -4.37 7.43
N GLY A 73 -4.31 -4.96 8.42
CA GLY A 73 -4.81 -6.02 9.30
C GLY A 73 -5.09 -5.49 10.71
N GLU A 74 -5.39 -6.39 11.64
CA GLU A 74 -5.88 -6.06 12.98
C GLU A 74 -4.89 -5.24 13.82
N HIS A 75 -3.59 -5.41 13.57
CA HIS A 75 -2.53 -4.75 14.36
C HIS A 75 -1.88 -3.56 13.65
N THR A 76 -2.18 -3.32 12.37
CA THR A 76 -1.46 -2.34 11.54
C THR A 76 -1.49 -0.92 12.11
N ARG A 77 -2.61 -0.54 12.75
CA ARG A 77 -2.76 0.76 13.44
C ARG A 77 -1.66 1.05 14.46
N PHE A 78 -1.17 0.02 15.15
CA PHE A 78 -0.22 0.15 16.26
C PHE A 78 1.25 0.08 15.82
N LEU A 79 1.51 -0.12 14.53
CA LEU A 79 2.87 -0.26 13.98
C LEU A 79 3.53 1.11 13.72
N TYR A 80 3.95 1.77 14.80
CA TYR A 80 4.52 3.11 14.74
C TYR A 80 5.99 3.21 14.32
N ARG A 81 6.73 2.09 14.29
CA ARG A 81 8.18 2.11 14.05
C ARG A 81 8.53 2.17 12.56
N PHE A 82 8.16 1.14 11.81
CA PHE A 82 8.48 1.03 10.38
C PHE A 82 7.30 1.45 9.51
N VAL A 83 6.12 0.84 9.70
CA VAL A 83 4.92 1.11 8.87
C VAL A 83 4.55 2.59 8.86
N ARG A 84 4.49 3.24 10.03
CA ARG A 84 4.27 4.69 10.08
C ARG A 84 5.32 5.48 9.30
N TRP A 85 6.60 5.16 9.46
CA TRP A 85 7.68 5.84 8.74
C TRP A 85 7.58 5.63 7.21
N GLU A 86 7.19 4.44 6.77
CA GLU A 86 6.96 4.12 5.35
C GLU A 86 5.80 4.94 4.77
N ILE A 87 4.71 5.07 5.53
CA ILE A 87 3.58 5.93 5.16
C ILE A 87 4.02 7.40 5.06
N GLU A 88 4.80 7.89 6.02
CA GLU A 88 5.35 9.25 6.00
C GLU A 88 6.20 9.49 4.74
N GLN A 89 7.02 8.51 4.34
CA GLN A 89 7.80 8.63 3.09
C GLN A 89 6.90 8.63 1.85
N ALA A 90 5.88 7.77 1.81
CA ALA A 90 4.94 7.72 0.69
C ALA A 90 4.20 9.05 0.50
N ILE A 91 3.73 9.66 1.60
CA ILE A 91 3.09 10.98 1.61
C ILE A 91 4.08 12.06 1.15
N ARG A 92 5.29 12.07 1.71
CA ARG A 92 6.33 13.06 1.37
C ARG A 92 6.71 13.00 -0.12
N LEU A 93 6.77 11.81 -0.69
CA LEU A 93 7.07 11.59 -2.10
C LEU A 93 5.84 11.74 -3.02
N GLN A 94 4.66 12.05 -2.45
CA GLN A 94 3.39 12.15 -3.15
C GLN A 94 3.10 10.91 -4.02
N LEU A 95 3.48 9.73 -3.50
CA LEU A 95 3.20 8.48 -4.19
C LEU A 95 1.70 8.19 -4.10
N PRO A 96 1.09 7.61 -5.14
CA PRO A 96 -0.26 7.07 -5.05
C PRO A 96 -0.31 6.01 -3.94
N ILE A 97 -1.15 6.25 -2.93
CA ILE A 97 -1.36 5.35 -1.79
C ILE A 97 -2.63 4.53 -2.01
N ILE A 98 -2.50 3.21 -1.96
CA ILE A 98 -3.59 2.24 -2.01
C ILE A 98 -3.63 1.50 -0.67
N VAL A 99 -4.72 1.65 0.07
CA VAL A 99 -4.97 0.95 1.33
C VAL A 99 -5.84 -0.25 1.03
N VAL A 100 -5.34 -1.44 1.38
CA VAL A 100 -6.02 -2.71 1.14
C VAL A 100 -6.41 -3.28 2.50
N ASN A 101 -7.70 -3.27 2.81
CA ASN A 101 -8.21 -3.76 4.07
C ASN A 101 -8.39 -5.28 4.02
N ILE A 102 -7.66 -5.98 4.88
CA ILE A 102 -7.66 -7.44 4.96
C ILE A 102 -9.04 -7.99 5.37
N ASN A 103 -9.74 -7.28 6.26
CA ASN A 103 -11.10 -7.62 6.70
C ASN A 103 -12.17 -7.46 5.59
N GLY A 104 -11.80 -6.94 4.41
CA GLY A 104 -12.70 -6.79 3.27
C GLY A 104 -13.49 -5.48 3.25
N THR A 105 -13.24 -4.56 4.19
CA THR A 105 -13.86 -3.24 4.20
C THR A 105 -13.51 -2.47 2.92
N ARG A 106 -14.52 -1.86 2.28
CA ARG A 106 -14.36 -1.08 1.03
C ARG A 106 -14.02 0.39 1.28
N HIS A 107 -14.16 0.84 2.53
CA HIS A 107 -13.95 2.22 2.97
C HIS A 107 -12.77 2.31 3.94
N ILE A 108 -12.53 3.51 4.46
CA ILE A 108 -11.60 3.66 5.57
C ILE A 108 -12.10 2.86 6.78
N ASP A 109 -11.20 2.09 7.36
CA ASP A 109 -11.44 1.37 8.60
C ASP A 109 -10.85 2.18 9.76
N SER A 110 -11.68 2.93 10.48
CA SER A 110 -11.21 3.79 11.57
C SER A 110 -10.70 3.01 12.78
N GLU A 111 -10.94 1.69 12.84
CA GLU A 111 -10.45 0.81 13.91
C GLU A 111 -9.01 0.36 13.61
N PHE A 112 -8.72 -0.03 12.37
CA PHE A 112 -7.45 -0.65 11.99
C PHE A 112 -6.54 0.21 11.11
N CYS A 113 -7.08 1.21 10.41
CA CYS A 113 -6.28 2.09 9.56
C CYS A 113 -5.40 3.01 10.42
N PRO A 114 -4.11 3.17 10.08
CA PRO A 114 -3.26 4.15 10.74
C PRO A 114 -3.84 5.58 10.64
N PRO A 115 -3.96 6.33 11.76
CA PRO A 115 -4.56 7.67 11.77
C PRO A 115 -3.90 8.68 10.83
N ILE A 116 -2.63 8.47 10.50
CA ILE A 116 -1.87 9.33 9.57
C ILE A 116 -2.44 9.31 8.14
N LEU A 117 -3.25 8.31 7.77
CA LEU A 117 -3.88 8.21 6.46
C LEU A 117 -5.33 8.70 6.43
N GLU A 118 -5.92 9.03 7.57
CA GLU A 118 -7.36 9.31 7.67
C GLU A 118 -7.81 10.49 6.81
N ASP A 119 -6.99 11.53 6.73
CA ASP A 119 -7.24 12.75 5.93
C ASP A 119 -6.40 12.81 4.63
N LYS A 120 -5.71 11.72 4.27
CA LYS A 120 -4.77 11.71 3.15
C LYS A 120 -5.38 11.18 1.87
N LEU A 121 -4.78 11.59 0.75
CA LEU A 121 -5.18 11.18 -0.58
C LEU A 121 -4.81 9.71 -0.82
N ALA A 122 -5.67 8.82 -0.36
CA ALA A 122 -5.50 7.38 -0.44
C ALA A 122 -6.81 6.73 -0.89
N ILE A 123 -6.70 5.66 -1.68
CA ILE A 123 -7.87 4.84 -2.04
C ILE A 123 -7.93 3.62 -1.14
N HIS A 124 -9.11 3.36 -0.57
CA HIS A 124 -9.38 2.19 0.26
C HIS A 124 -10.10 1.14 -0.57
N VAL A 125 -9.62 -0.10 -0.50
CA VAL A 125 -10.20 -1.24 -1.23
C VAL A 125 -10.22 -2.49 -0.36
N ALA A 126 -11.15 -3.39 -0.65
CA ALA A 126 -11.19 -4.70 -0.04
C ALA A 126 -10.03 -5.59 -0.53
N PHE A 127 -9.55 -6.52 0.30
CA PHE A 127 -8.56 -7.52 -0.09
C PHE A 127 -9.13 -8.56 -1.07
N LYS A 128 -9.28 -8.16 -2.34
CA LYS A 128 -9.71 -9.01 -3.47
C LYS A 128 -8.85 -8.72 -4.69
N GLN A 129 -8.39 -9.76 -5.38
CA GLN A 129 -7.46 -9.63 -6.52
C GLN A 129 -7.91 -8.63 -7.58
N LYS A 130 -9.17 -8.73 -8.05
CA LYS A 130 -9.69 -7.89 -9.15
C LYS A 130 -9.74 -6.39 -8.79
N ILE A 131 -10.17 -6.05 -7.58
CA ILE A 131 -10.27 -4.63 -7.17
C ILE A 131 -8.89 -4.05 -6.90
N ILE A 132 -7.96 -4.83 -6.34
CA ILE A 132 -6.57 -4.42 -6.15
C ILE A 132 -5.91 -4.16 -7.52
N GLN A 133 -6.11 -5.04 -8.50
CA GLN A 133 -5.59 -4.85 -9.85
C GLN A 133 -6.17 -3.59 -10.51
N LYS A 134 -7.48 -3.37 -10.38
CA LYS A 134 -8.12 -2.14 -10.85
C LYS A 134 -7.53 -0.89 -10.20
N ALA A 135 -7.34 -0.92 -8.88
CA ALA A 135 -6.71 0.17 -8.13
C ALA A 135 -5.28 0.45 -8.62
N LEU A 136 -4.47 -0.58 -8.80
CA LEU A 136 -3.09 -0.43 -9.28
C LEU A 136 -3.00 0.18 -10.68
N ASN A 137 -3.99 -0.11 -11.55
CA ASN A 137 -4.06 0.41 -12.91
C ASN A 137 -4.60 1.85 -12.99
N GLU A 138 -5.69 2.16 -12.28
CA GLU A 138 -6.43 3.41 -12.46
C GLU A 138 -6.05 4.49 -11.44
N TRP A 139 -5.74 4.10 -10.20
CA TRP A 139 -5.48 5.04 -9.12
C TRP A 139 -4.30 5.98 -9.39
N PRO A 140 -3.15 5.54 -9.95
CA PRO A 140 -2.01 6.44 -10.14
C PRO A 140 -2.33 7.67 -11.00
N ALA A 141 -3.08 7.50 -12.09
CA ALA A 141 -3.49 8.59 -12.96
C ALA A 141 -4.53 9.49 -12.28
N TYR A 142 -5.48 8.89 -11.56
CA TYR A 142 -6.50 9.63 -10.83
C TYR A 142 -5.93 10.42 -9.64
N HIS A 143 -4.97 9.84 -8.92
CA HIS A 143 -4.23 10.47 -7.83
C HIS A 143 -3.48 11.72 -8.32
N GLU A 144 -2.78 11.64 -9.46
CA GLU A 144 -2.10 12.80 -10.04
C GLU A 144 -3.09 13.93 -10.39
N LYS A 145 -4.26 13.58 -10.91
CA LYS A 145 -5.33 14.55 -11.18
C LYS A 145 -5.84 15.19 -9.88
N CYS A 146 -6.09 14.39 -8.85
CA CYS A 146 -6.53 14.89 -7.54
C CYS A 146 -5.51 15.84 -6.91
N LEU A 147 -4.21 15.52 -7.01
CA LEU A 147 -3.12 16.40 -6.54
C LEU A 147 -3.15 17.76 -7.25
N LYS A 148 -3.31 17.77 -8.58
CA LYS A 148 -3.40 19.01 -9.38
C LYS A 148 -4.64 19.85 -9.03
N GLU A 149 -5.73 19.19 -8.65
CA GLU A 149 -6.99 19.81 -8.23
C GLU A 149 -6.99 20.20 -6.73
N GLY A 150 -5.93 19.88 -5.97
CA GLY A 150 -5.86 20.15 -4.53
C GLY A 150 -6.82 19.30 -3.68
N LYS A 151 -7.30 18.17 -4.21
CA LYS A 151 -8.18 17.25 -3.48
C LYS A 151 -7.41 16.45 -2.44
N THR A 152 -8.04 16.25 -1.29
CA THR A 152 -7.51 15.47 -0.16
C THR A 152 -8.59 14.55 0.39
N GLY A 153 -8.21 13.67 1.32
CA GLY A 153 -9.11 12.73 1.97
C GLY A 153 -9.21 11.35 1.29
N PRO A 154 -9.94 10.42 1.94
CA PRO A 154 -10.02 9.03 1.53
C PRO A 154 -10.96 8.85 0.34
N PHE A 155 -10.54 8.02 -0.61
CA PHE A 155 -11.30 7.62 -1.79
C PHE A 155 -11.70 6.15 -1.68
N TYR A 156 -12.77 5.78 -2.38
CA TYR A 156 -13.26 4.42 -2.46
C TYR A 156 -13.97 4.21 -3.80
N TYR A 157 -14.03 2.96 -4.25
CA TYR A 157 -14.85 2.58 -5.40
C TYR A 157 -16.32 2.42 -4.99
N ASN A 158 -17.23 2.78 -5.90
CA ASN A 158 -18.67 2.60 -5.69
C ASN A 158 -19.09 1.13 -5.86
N ASP A 159 -20.29 0.80 -5.39
CA ASP A 159 -20.80 -0.58 -5.43
C ASP A 159 -20.90 -1.14 -6.86
N SER A 160 -21.30 -0.32 -7.83
CA SER A 160 -21.36 -0.73 -9.24
C SER A 160 -20.00 -1.18 -9.79
N THR A 161 -18.89 -0.64 -9.27
CA THR A 161 -17.55 -1.12 -9.62
C THR A 161 -17.30 -2.53 -9.10
N TYR A 162 -17.72 -2.82 -7.87
CA TYR A 162 -17.58 -4.16 -7.28
C TYR A 162 -18.48 -5.17 -8.00
N GLU A 163 -19.74 -4.82 -8.26
CA GLU A 163 -20.69 -5.66 -9.01
C GLU A 163 -20.19 -5.96 -10.42
N GLY A 164 -19.64 -4.97 -11.13
CA GLY A 164 -19.06 -5.15 -12.47
C GLY A 164 -17.82 -6.05 -12.48
N LEU A 165 -17.12 -6.20 -11.35
CA LEU A 165 -16.02 -7.15 -11.17
C LEU A 165 -16.50 -8.53 -10.68
N GLY A 166 -17.80 -8.67 -10.36
CA GLY A 166 -18.39 -9.86 -9.75
C GLY A 166 -17.90 -10.10 -8.32
N LEU A 167 -17.80 -9.03 -7.52
CA LEU A 167 -17.29 -9.02 -6.14
C LEU A 167 -18.32 -8.55 -5.11
#